data_AF-A0A8S8ZU95-F1
#
_entry.id   AF-A0A8S8ZU95-F1
#
_cell.length_a   1.000
_cell.length_b   1.000
_cell.length_c   1.000
_cell.angle_alpha   90.00
_cell.angle_beta   90.00
_cell.angle_gamma   90.00
#
_symmetry.space_group_name_H-M   'P 1'
#
loop_
_entity.id
_entity.type
_entity.pdbx_description
1 polymer ?
#
loop_
_entity_poly.entity_id
_entity_poly.type
_entity_poly.pdbx_seq_one_letter_code
_entity_poly.pdbx_strand_id
1 'polypeptide(L)'
;MSRVKFNVTSEYAYIQNFKILQNTFTKHGIEKSIPIEALVKCKMQDNLDFLQWTKRYWDQYYPGGDYDAAARRKGGAMPASMSGTSRASAGSAAARRPGGATPTGGARVAARAPAASSAVTQALQQEVATLKEAVGGLERERDFYFHKLRDIEVLVQSAVEEDPELEKQEDGLIKAIQAILYSTEEGFEIPDADAEAADDQETF
;
A
#
# COMPACT_ATOMS: atom_id res chain seq x y z
N MET A 1 10.80 17.86 -10.03
CA MET A 1 9.82 17.29 -9.07
C MET A 1 9.27 18.32 -8.09
N SER A 2 9.94 19.43 -7.78
CA SER A 2 9.44 20.45 -6.83
C SER A 2 8.10 21.08 -7.19
N ARG A 3 7.75 21.14 -8.48
CA ARG A 3 6.48 21.70 -8.96
C ARG A 3 5.32 20.71 -8.92
N VAL A 4 5.61 19.41 -8.80
CA VAL A 4 4.59 18.36 -8.76
C VAL A 4 4.06 18.28 -7.34
N LYS A 5 2.74 18.37 -7.19
CA LYS A 5 2.07 18.25 -5.90
C LYS A 5 1.75 16.78 -5.65
N PHE A 6 2.40 16.19 -4.64
CA PHE A 6 2.11 14.83 -4.17
C PHE A 6 0.97 14.87 -3.14
N ASN A 7 0.25 13.76 -2.96
CA ASN A 7 -0.88 13.61 -2.01
C ASN A 7 -2.05 14.56 -2.24
N VAL A 8 -2.35 14.87 -3.51
CA VAL A 8 -3.50 15.68 -3.84
C VAL A 8 -4.73 14.79 -4.07
N THR A 9 -5.88 15.22 -3.56
CA THR A 9 -7.17 14.53 -3.73
C THR A 9 -8.14 15.32 -4.60
N SER A 10 -7.87 16.60 -4.84
CA SER A 10 -8.71 17.49 -5.63
C SER A 10 -8.40 17.42 -7.12
N GLU A 11 -9.46 17.35 -7.94
CA GLU A 11 -9.41 17.41 -9.41
C GLU A 11 -8.63 18.62 -9.94
N TYR A 12 -8.83 19.81 -9.34
CA TYR A 12 -8.09 21.01 -9.73
C TYR A 12 -6.57 20.84 -9.59
N ALA A 13 -6.12 20.15 -8.53
CA ALA A 13 -4.70 19.89 -8.31
C ALA A 13 -4.14 18.82 -9.26
N TYR A 14 -4.94 17.81 -9.66
CA TYR A 14 -4.56 16.87 -10.71
C TYR A 14 -4.30 17.58 -12.04
N ILE A 15 -5.16 18.53 -12.42
CA ILE A 15 -4.99 19.32 -13.67
C ILE A 15 -3.65 20.04 -13.67
N GLN A 16 -3.24 20.64 -12.54
CA GLN A 16 -1.94 21.32 -12.43
C GLN A 16 -0.78 20.35 -12.66
N ASN A 17 -0.85 19.14 -12.08
CA ASN A 17 0.16 18.10 -12.29
C ASN A 17 0.20 17.61 -13.75
N PHE A 18 -0.94 17.40 -14.39
CA PHE A 18 -0.99 16.99 -15.80
C PHE A 18 -0.48 18.07 -16.75
N LYS A 19 -0.68 19.36 -16.46
CA LYS A 19 -0.05 20.45 -17.23
C LYS A 19 1.48 20.43 -17.15
N ILE A 20 2.06 20.03 -16.01
CA ILE A 20 3.51 19.84 -15.89
C ILE A 20 3.98 18.69 -16.79
N LEU A 21 3.22 17.59 -16.84
CA LEU A 21 3.52 16.47 -17.73
C LEU A 21 3.43 16.86 -19.20
N GLN A 22 2.38 17.58 -19.60
CA GLN A 22 2.19 18.06 -20.97
C GLN A 22 3.37 18.95 -21.42
N ASN A 23 3.79 19.90 -20.58
CA ASN A 23 4.97 20.73 -20.85
C ASN A 23 6.25 19.91 -21.00
N THR A 24 6.36 18.78 -20.29
CA THR A 24 7.50 17.87 -20.42
C THR A 24 7.47 17.14 -21.76
N PHE A 25 6.30 16.69 -22.21
CA PHE A 25 6.14 16.06 -23.54
C PHE A 25 6.51 17.03 -24.66
N THR A 26 6.03 18.28 -24.60
CA THR A 26 6.39 19.31 -25.58
C THR A 26 7.90 19.57 -25.63
N LYS A 27 8.57 19.67 -24.47
CA LYS A 27 10.02 19.88 -24.40
C LYS A 27 10.84 18.73 -25.01
N HIS A 28 10.32 17.51 -24.92
CA HIS A 28 10.98 16.32 -25.45
C HIS A 28 10.45 15.89 -26.83
N GLY A 29 9.61 16.70 -27.48
CA GLY A 29 9.08 16.39 -28.81
C GLY A 29 8.19 15.15 -28.85
N ILE A 30 7.53 14.81 -27.73
CA ILE A 30 6.64 13.65 -27.65
C ILE A 30 5.26 14.05 -28.18
N GLU A 31 4.87 13.54 -29.35
CA GLU A 31 3.63 13.89 -30.05
C GLU A 31 2.34 13.30 -29.42
N LYS A 32 2.48 12.44 -28.41
CA LYS A 32 1.32 11.83 -27.74
C LYS A 32 0.49 12.90 -27.02
N SER A 33 -0.74 13.09 -27.48
CA SER A 33 -1.74 13.90 -26.75
C SER A 33 -2.12 13.24 -25.41
N ILE A 34 -2.20 14.07 -24.37
CA ILE A 34 -2.60 13.67 -23.01
C ILE A 34 -4.07 14.09 -22.80
N PRO A 35 -5.03 13.15 -22.68
CA PRO A 35 -6.43 13.47 -22.48
C PRO A 35 -6.72 13.88 -21.02
N ILE A 36 -6.31 15.09 -20.64
CA ILE A 36 -6.34 15.57 -19.24
C ILE A 36 -7.74 15.46 -18.62
N GLU A 37 -8.78 15.92 -19.34
CA GLU A 37 -10.17 15.90 -18.84
C GLU A 37 -10.70 14.49 -18.55
N ALA A 38 -10.21 13.47 -19.27
CA ALA A 38 -10.60 12.09 -19.04
C ALA A 38 -9.81 11.46 -17.89
N LEU A 39 -8.50 11.75 -17.81
CA LEU A 39 -7.62 11.18 -16.79
C LEU A 39 -7.96 11.69 -15.39
N VAL A 40 -8.28 12.99 -15.28
CA VAL A 40 -8.58 13.65 -14.00
C VAL A 40 -9.85 13.11 -13.33
N LYS A 41 -10.79 12.56 -14.12
CA LYS A 41 -12.00 11.88 -13.61
C LYS A 41 -11.71 10.50 -12.98
N CYS A 42 -10.46 10.04 -12.99
CA CYS A 42 -10.04 8.76 -12.43
C CYS A 42 -10.80 7.54 -12.98
N LYS A 43 -11.35 7.63 -14.20
CA LYS A 43 -12.03 6.51 -14.86
C LYS A 43 -11.01 5.44 -15.26
N MET A 44 -11.33 4.18 -14.97
CA MET A 44 -10.44 3.04 -15.17
C MET A 44 -9.94 2.92 -16.62
N GLN A 45 -10.85 3.00 -17.60
CA GLN A 45 -10.51 2.79 -19.01
C GLN A 45 -9.48 3.82 -19.51
N ASP A 46 -9.74 5.11 -19.30
CA ASP A 46 -8.88 6.19 -19.80
C ASP A 46 -7.49 6.16 -19.13
N ASN A 47 -7.44 5.89 -17.83
CA ASN A 47 -6.19 5.79 -17.09
C ASN A 47 -5.40 4.54 -17.49
N LEU A 48 -6.07 3.40 -17.70
CA LEU A 48 -5.42 2.18 -18.15
C LEU A 48 -4.83 2.33 -19.56
N ASP A 49 -5.58 2.91 -20.50
CA ASP A 49 -5.10 3.13 -21.87
C ASP A 49 -3.87 4.05 -21.90
N PHE A 50 -3.86 5.10 -21.08
CA PHE A 50 -2.70 5.99 -20.94
C PHE A 50 -1.49 5.30 -20.28
N LEU A 51 -1.71 4.49 -19.25
CA LEU A 51 -0.65 3.71 -18.59
C LEU A 51 -0.05 2.66 -19.53
N GLN A 52 -0.87 1.96 -20.32
CA GLN A 52 -0.37 0.98 -21.29
C GLN A 52 0.54 1.64 -22.34
N TRP A 53 0.15 2.82 -22.84
CA TRP A 53 1.01 3.58 -23.74
C TRP A 53 2.30 4.02 -23.04
N THR A 54 2.20 4.53 -21.81
CA THR A 54 3.36 4.99 -21.01
C THR A 54 4.36 3.86 -20.78
N LYS A 55 3.88 2.64 -20.46
CA LYS A 55 4.72 1.46 -20.30
C LYS A 55 5.45 1.10 -21.60
N ARG A 56 4.73 1.08 -22.73
CA ARG A 56 5.35 0.81 -24.05
C ARG A 56 6.41 1.86 -24.40
N TYR A 57 6.14 3.13 -24.10
CA TYR A 57 7.12 4.21 -24.28
C TYR A 57 8.34 4.00 -23.38
N TRP A 58 8.14 3.69 -22.10
CA TRP A 58 9.23 3.43 -21.17
C TRP A 58 10.11 2.26 -21.63
N ASP A 59 9.53 1.11 -22.00
CA ASP A 59 10.29 -0.04 -22.48
C ASP A 59 11.19 0.27 -23.68
N GLN A 60 10.75 1.17 -24.56
CA GLN A 60 11.48 1.53 -25.79
C GLN A 60 12.64 2.50 -25.54
N TYR A 61 12.47 3.42 -24.60
CA TYR A 61 13.40 4.54 -24.40
C TYR A 61 14.20 4.45 -23.09
N TYR A 62 13.94 3.45 -22.24
CA TYR A 62 14.67 3.31 -20.98
C TYR A 62 16.12 2.90 -21.21
N PRO A 63 17.11 3.71 -20.76
CA PRO A 63 18.52 3.44 -21.02
C PRO A 63 19.13 2.36 -20.11
N GLY A 64 18.37 1.80 -19.16
CA GLY A 64 18.84 0.73 -18.26
C GLY A 64 19.60 1.17 -17.01
N GLY A 65 19.52 2.44 -16.61
CA GLY A 65 20.14 2.94 -15.37
C GLY A 65 19.28 2.71 -14.12
N ASP A 66 19.75 3.14 -12.94
CA ASP A 66 18.96 3.12 -11.71
C ASP A 66 18.16 4.41 -11.54
N TYR A 67 16.92 4.32 -11.06
CA TYR A 67 16.09 5.49 -10.75
C TYR A 67 15.49 5.36 -9.34
N ASP A 68 16.02 6.14 -8.40
CA ASP A 68 15.46 6.24 -7.05
C ASP A 68 14.28 7.23 -7.03
N ALA A 69 13.06 6.70 -7.07
CA ALA A 69 11.86 7.52 -7.04
C ALA A 69 11.62 8.19 -5.68
N ALA A 70 12.03 7.58 -4.57
CA ALA A 70 11.76 8.07 -3.22
C ALA A 70 12.63 9.30 -2.91
N ALA A 71 13.92 9.23 -3.19
CA ALA A 71 14.83 10.37 -3.05
C ALA A 71 14.40 11.56 -3.93
N ARG A 72 13.88 11.30 -5.13
CA ARG A 72 13.42 12.36 -6.07
C ARG A 72 12.17 13.10 -5.57
N ARG A 73 11.37 12.48 -4.72
CA ARG A 73 10.21 13.10 -4.05
C ARG A 73 10.59 13.83 -2.75
N LYS A 74 11.86 13.80 -2.34
CA LYS A 74 12.37 14.42 -1.10
C LYS A 74 11.55 14.02 0.14
N GLY A 75 11.17 12.75 0.25
CA GLY A 75 10.41 12.26 1.40
C GLY A 75 8.95 12.71 1.45
N GLY A 76 8.38 13.26 0.36
CA GLY A 76 6.94 13.44 0.26
C GLY A 76 6.25 12.10 0.48
N ALA A 77 5.53 11.98 1.61
CA ALA A 77 4.80 10.77 1.98
C ALA A 77 3.97 10.30 0.79
N MET A 78 3.89 9.00 0.51
CA MET A 78 2.81 8.48 -0.31
C MET A 78 1.55 8.46 0.58
N PRO A 79 0.33 8.63 0.04
CA PRO A 79 -0.82 8.20 0.80
C PRO A 79 -0.63 6.70 1.04
N ALA A 80 -0.80 6.25 2.28
CA ALA A 80 -0.66 4.85 2.65
C ALA A 80 -1.77 4.03 1.95
N SER A 81 -1.53 3.68 0.69
CA SER A 81 -2.31 2.72 -0.06
C SER A 81 -1.38 2.02 -1.05
N MET A 82 -1.23 0.72 -0.83
CA MET A 82 -0.42 -0.23 -1.59
C MET A 82 1.10 0.03 -1.52
N SER A 83 1.68 -0.28 -0.37
CA SER A 83 3.13 -0.49 -0.23
C SER A 83 3.54 -1.71 -1.07
N GLY A 84 4.20 -1.45 -2.20
CA GLY A 84 4.88 -2.45 -3.03
C GLY A 84 6.35 -2.07 -3.14
N THR A 85 7.18 -2.81 -2.42
CA THR A 85 8.62 -2.61 -2.21
C THR A 85 9.41 -2.33 -3.49
N SER A 86 10.19 -1.24 -3.41
CA SER A 86 11.23 -0.79 -4.34
C SER A 86 12.27 -1.88 -4.63
N ARG A 87 12.44 -2.24 -5.91
CA ARG A 87 13.59 -3.04 -6.37
C ARG A 87 14.77 -2.13 -6.66
N ALA A 88 15.82 -2.24 -5.85
CA ALA A 88 17.15 -1.75 -6.19
C ALA A 88 17.72 -2.65 -7.31
N SER A 89 18.22 -2.03 -8.38
CA SER A 89 18.96 -2.72 -9.43
C SER A 89 20.45 -2.70 -9.07
N ALA A 90 21.10 -3.85 -9.24
CA ALA A 90 22.54 -3.99 -9.20
C ALA A 90 22.96 -4.57 -10.54
N GLY A 91 23.68 -3.76 -11.32
CA GLY A 91 24.24 -4.17 -12.61
C GLY A 91 25.47 -5.06 -12.46
N SER A 92 25.76 -5.81 -13.54
CA SER A 92 27.13 -6.11 -13.93
C SER A 92 27.19 -6.48 -15.42
N ALA A 93 28.37 -6.27 -15.97
CA ALA A 93 28.67 -6.03 -17.37
C ALA A 93 29.16 -7.26 -18.15
N ALA A 94 29.41 -7.01 -19.45
CA ALA A 94 30.19 -7.80 -20.42
C ALA A 94 29.45 -8.98 -21.10
N ALA A 95 29.56 -9.27 -22.40
CA ALA A 95 30.66 -9.02 -23.34
C ALA A 95 30.18 -8.92 -24.82
N ARG A 96 31.14 -8.60 -25.70
CA ARG A 96 31.03 -8.15 -27.10
C ARG A 96 31.15 -9.29 -28.15
N ARG A 97 30.36 -9.16 -29.24
CA ARG A 97 30.62 -9.48 -30.70
C ARG A 97 30.61 -10.95 -31.20
N PRO A 98 30.54 -11.22 -32.54
CA PRO A 98 29.66 -10.66 -33.61
C PRO A 98 29.14 -11.71 -34.64
N GLY A 99 28.26 -11.30 -35.56
CA GLY A 99 27.89 -12.03 -36.80
C GLY A 99 26.41 -12.45 -36.80
N GLY A 100 25.60 -12.33 -37.85
CA GLY A 100 25.80 -12.04 -39.27
C GLY A 100 24.60 -12.68 -40.00
N ALA A 101 24.08 -12.00 -41.02
CA ALA A 101 23.06 -12.45 -41.99
C ALA A 101 21.57 -12.47 -41.56
N THR A 102 20.81 -11.59 -42.20
CA THR A 102 19.38 -11.75 -42.53
C THR A 102 19.22 -12.89 -43.56
N PRO A 103 18.08 -13.60 -43.56
CA PRO A 103 17.04 -13.22 -44.53
C PRO A 103 15.60 -13.31 -44.02
N THR A 104 14.77 -12.55 -44.72
CA THR A 104 13.32 -12.45 -44.71
C THR A 104 12.57 -13.79 -44.81
N GLY A 105 11.49 -13.95 -44.04
CA GLY A 105 10.48 -14.99 -44.23
C GLY A 105 9.58 -15.16 -43.01
N GLY A 106 8.29 -14.85 -43.15
CA GLY A 106 7.34 -14.82 -42.05
C GLY A 106 7.07 -16.17 -41.40
N ALA A 107 7.02 -16.17 -40.07
CA ALA A 107 6.25 -17.12 -39.25
C ALA A 107 6.04 -16.47 -37.87
N ARG A 108 4.83 -16.61 -37.32
CA ARG A 108 4.42 -16.06 -36.02
C ARG A 108 5.33 -16.61 -34.91
N VAL A 109 6.23 -15.76 -34.42
CA VAL A 109 7.00 -16.08 -33.21
C VAL A 109 6.07 -15.83 -32.03
N ALA A 110 5.54 -16.90 -31.46
CA ALA A 110 4.98 -16.88 -30.13
C ALA A 110 6.06 -16.31 -29.20
N ALA A 111 5.83 -15.10 -28.70
CA ALA A 111 6.71 -14.45 -27.76
C ALA A 111 6.77 -15.31 -26.50
N ARG A 112 7.84 -16.10 -26.38
CA ARG A 112 8.22 -16.77 -25.14
C ARG A 112 8.55 -15.66 -24.15
N ALA A 113 7.59 -15.35 -23.29
CA ALA A 113 7.75 -14.45 -22.17
C ALA A 113 8.96 -14.89 -21.32
N PRO A 114 9.69 -13.96 -20.69
CA PRO A 114 10.88 -14.30 -19.93
C PRO A 114 10.46 -15.06 -18.66
N ALA A 115 10.79 -16.35 -18.61
CA ALA A 115 10.53 -17.23 -17.45
C ALA A 115 11.18 -16.75 -16.14
N ALA A 116 12.11 -15.79 -16.20
CA ALA A 116 12.69 -15.14 -15.03
C ALA A 116 11.69 -14.23 -14.30
N SER A 117 10.73 -13.61 -15.01
CA SER A 117 9.70 -12.76 -14.38
C SER A 117 8.66 -13.59 -13.62
N SER A 118 8.34 -14.80 -14.09
CA SER A 118 7.39 -15.68 -13.44
C SER A 118 7.94 -16.27 -12.14
N ALA A 119 9.23 -16.61 -12.07
CA ALA A 119 9.83 -17.18 -10.86
C ALA A 119 9.87 -16.19 -9.69
N VAL A 120 10.23 -14.93 -9.94
CA VAL A 120 10.22 -13.89 -8.90
C VAL A 120 8.79 -13.51 -8.51
N THR A 121 7.86 -13.52 -9.47
CA THR A 121 6.43 -13.29 -9.17
C THR A 121 5.87 -14.42 -8.31
N GLN A 122 6.21 -15.68 -8.60
CA GLN A 122 5.82 -16.84 -7.79
C GLN A 122 6.40 -16.79 -6.37
N ALA A 123 7.67 -16.41 -6.22
CA ALA A 123 8.29 -16.27 -4.90
C ALA A 123 7.59 -15.20 -4.04
N LEU A 124 7.29 -14.04 -4.62
CA LEU A 124 6.52 -12.98 -3.95
C LEU A 124 5.10 -13.42 -3.62
N GLN A 125 4.46 -14.20 -4.50
CA GLN A 125 3.13 -14.75 -4.23
C GLN A 125 3.14 -15.72 -3.04
N GLN A 126 4.19 -16.53 -2.93
CA GLN A 126 4.37 -17.47 -1.84
C GLN A 126 4.63 -16.74 -0.51
N GLU A 127 5.45 -15.69 -0.53
CA GLU A 127 5.70 -14.85 0.66
C GLU A 127 4.42 -14.16 1.13
N VAL A 128 3.61 -13.62 0.21
CA VAL A 128 2.29 -13.05 0.53
C VAL A 128 1.36 -14.11 1.13
N ALA A 129 1.38 -15.34 0.62
CA ALA A 129 0.58 -16.43 1.17
C ALA A 129 1.00 -16.77 2.61
N THR A 130 2.32 -16.89 2.86
CA THR A 130 2.86 -17.15 4.19
C THR A 130 2.54 -16.03 5.17
N LEU A 131 2.69 -14.76 4.77
CA LEU A 131 2.37 -13.63 5.63
C LEU A 131 0.87 -13.58 5.96
N LYS A 132 -0.01 -13.89 5.00
CA LYS A 132 -1.46 -13.98 5.25
C LYS A 132 -1.80 -15.07 6.25
N GLU A 133 -1.18 -16.23 6.16
CA GLU A 133 -1.37 -17.31 7.12
C GLU A 133 -0.87 -16.92 8.52
N ALA A 134 0.30 -16.28 8.59
CA ALA A 134 0.86 -15.78 9.84
C ALA A 134 -0.05 -14.73 10.49
N VAL A 135 -0.54 -13.75 9.71
CA VAL A 135 -1.51 -12.75 10.20
C VAL A 135 -2.78 -13.41 10.71
N GLY A 136 -3.35 -14.36 9.96
CA GLY A 136 -4.53 -15.09 10.44
C GLY A 136 -4.28 -15.95 11.68
N GLY A 137 -3.03 -16.38 11.92
CA GLY A 137 -2.60 -16.98 13.18
C GLY A 137 -2.58 -15.98 14.33
N LEU A 138 -1.95 -14.82 14.12
CA LEU A 138 -1.85 -13.74 15.09
C LEU A 138 -3.23 -13.15 15.45
N GLU A 139 -4.14 -13.03 14.48
CA GLU A 139 -5.52 -12.57 14.74
C GLU A 139 -6.26 -13.55 15.64
N ARG A 140 -6.11 -14.86 15.43
CA ARG A 140 -6.70 -15.88 16.32
C ARG A 140 -6.12 -15.82 17.72
N GLU A 141 -4.82 -15.61 17.86
CA GLU A 141 -4.18 -15.46 19.17
C GLU A 141 -4.63 -14.17 19.87
N ARG A 142 -4.67 -13.05 19.15
CA ARG A 142 -5.21 -11.77 19.64
C ARG A 142 -6.62 -11.96 20.17
N ASP A 143 -7.51 -12.54 19.38
CA ASP A 143 -8.90 -12.75 19.77
C ASP A 143 -9.00 -13.71 20.96
N PHE A 144 -8.19 -14.76 20.99
CA PHE A 144 -8.14 -15.69 22.12
C PHE A 144 -7.76 -15.01 23.44
N TYR A 145 -6.75 -14.14 23.43
CA TYR A 145 -6.35 -13.39 24.63
C TYR A 145 -7.37 -12.32 25.00
N PHE A 146 -7.95 -11.63 24.01
CA PHE A 146 -8.99 -10.63 24.24
C PHE A 146 -10.22 -11.24 24.94
N HIS A 147 -10.74 -12.37 24.45
CA HIS A 147 -11.90 -13.02 25.07
C HIS A 147 -11.60 -13.43 26.52
N LYS A 148 -10.39 -13.95 26.80
CA LYS A 148 -9.99 -14.29 28.18
C LYS A 148 -9.98 -13.07 29.10
N LEU A 149 -9.43 -11.95 28.63
CA LEU A 149 -9.40 -10.71 29.41
C LEU A 149 -10.82 -10.15 29.61
N ARG A 150 -11.69 -10.26 28.61
CA ARG A 150 -13.10 -9.87 28.70
C ARG A 150 -13.88 -10.75 29.68
N ASP A 151 -13.68 -12.06 29.67
CA ASP A 151 -14.30 -12.99 30.62
C ASP A 151 -13.86 -12.65 32.07
N ILE A 152 -12.57 -12.34 32.27
CA ILE A 152 -12.04 -11.89 33.58
C ILE A 152 -12.69 -10.57 33.99
N GLU A 153 -12.82 -9.61 33.08
CA GLU A 153 -13.44 -8.32 33.35
C GLU A 153 -14.90 -8.47 33.79
N VAL A 154 -15.68 -9.30 33.10
CA VAL A 154 -17.07 -9.59 33.48
C VAL A 154 -17.14 -10.23 34.87
N LEU A 155 -16.27 -11.20 35.17
CA LEU A 155 -16.23 -11.82 36.49
C LEU A 155 -15.91 -10.81 37.60
N VAL A 156 -14.97 -9.90 37.35
CA VAL A 156 -14.61 -8.82 38.28
C VAL A 156 -15.79 -7.86 38.47
N GLN A 157 -16.46 -7.45 37.39
CA GLN A 157 -17.64 -6.59 37.46
C GLN A 157 -18.76 -7.24 38.28
N SER A 158 -19.08 -8.51 38.01
CA SER A 158 -20.09 -9.25 38.77
C SER A 158 -19.72 -9.38 40.26
N ALA A 159 -18.46 -9.61 40.59
CA ALA A 159 -18.02 -9.67 42.00
C ALA A 159 -18.19 -8.34 42.73
N VAL A 160 -17.94 -7.21 42.05
CA VAL A 160 -18.15 -5.86 42.59
C VAL A 160 -19.64 -5.53 42.72
N GLU A 161 -20.48 -5.96 41.79
CA GLU A 161 -21.94 -5.80 41.88
C GLU A 161 -22.52 -6.56 43.09
N GLU A 162 -22.01 -7.78 43.37
CA GLU A 162 -22.42 -8.59 44.52
C GLU A 162 -21.90 -8.03 45.85
N ASP A 163 -20.65 -7.55 45.89
CA ASP A 163 -20.04 -6.93 47.07
C ASP A 163 -19.29 -5.63 46.72
N PRO A 164 -19.97 -4.47 46.83
CA PRO A 164 -19.37 -3.17 46.51
C PRO A 164 -18.19 -2.74 47.40
N GLU A 165 -17.97 -3.39 48.54
CA GLU A 165 -16.83 -3.06 49.41
C GLU A 165 -15.50 -3.55 48.81
N LEU A 166 -15.53 -4.55 47.92
CA LEU A 166 -14.33 -5.07 47.24
C LEU A 166 -13.64 -4.02 46.37
N GLU A 167 -14.39 -3.08 45.81
CA GLU A 167 -13.83 -2.00 45.00
C GLU A 167 -13.20 -0.87 45.84
N LYS A 168 -13.65 -0.70 47.08
CA LYS A 168 -13.15 0.36 47.97
C LYS A 168 -11.79 0.02 48.59
N GLN A 169 -11.37 -1.24 48.51
CA GLN A 169 -10.07 -1.67 49.00
C GLN A 169 -8.96 -1.29 48.01
N GLU A 170 -8.26 -0.18 48.26
CA GLU A 170 -7.24 0.35 47.34
C GLU A 170 -6.09 -0.64 47.06
N ASP A 171 -5.65 -1.41 48.05
CA ASP A 171 -4.65 -2.48 47.91
C ASP A 171 -5.28 -3.87 47.68
N GLY A 172 -6.53 -3.91 47.25
CA GLY A 172 -7.31 -5.13 47.04
C GLY A 172 -6.98 -5.82 45.71
N LEU A 173 -7.27 -7.13 45.64
CA LEU A 173 -7.08 -7.93 44.42
C LEU A 173 -7.87 -7.37 43.22
N ILE A 174 -9.09 -6.88 43.45
CA ILE A 174 -9.93 -6.28 42.40
C ILE A 174 -9.27 -5.05 41.78
N LYS A 175 -8.75 -4.13 42.61
CA LYS A 175 -8.03 -2.94 42.12
C LYS A 175 -6.77 -3.30 41.36
N ALA A 176 -6.02 -4.31 41.81
CA ALA A 176 -4.85 -4.80 41.08
C ALA A 176 -5.21 -5.38 39.70
N ILE A 177 -6.32 -6.13 39.58
CA ILE A 177 -6.78 -6.67 38.29
C ILE A 177 -7.27 -5.54 37.37
N GLN A 178 -8.07 -4.59 37.87
CA GLN A 178 -8.52 -3.43 37.12
C GLN A 178 -7.34 -2.59 36.59
N ALA A 179 -6.30 -2.40 37.40
CA ALA A 179 -5.10 -1.67 36.99
C ALA A 179 -4.38 -2.34 35.80
N ILE A 180 -4.36 -3.67 35.74
CA ILE A 180 -3.79 -4.42 34.60
C ILE A 180 -4.71 -4.33 33.37
N LEU A 181 -6.01 -4.51 33.54
CA LEU A 181 -6.97 -4.50 32.43
C LEU A 181 -7.09 -3.12 31.76
N TYR A 182 -6.94 -2.05 32.54
CA TYR A 182 -7.08 -0.67 32.08
C TYR A 182 -5.75 0.06 31.94
N SER A 183 -4.61 -0.62 32.10
CA SER A 183 -3.32 -0.03 31.78
C SER A 183 -3.25 0.27 30.29
N THR A 184 -2.92 1.50 29.91
CA THR A 184 -2.66 1.89 28.53
C THR A 184 -1.15 1.99 28.29
N GLU A 185 -0.66 1.42 27.19
CA GLU A 185 0.68 1.75 26.69
C GLU A 185 0.60 3.02 25.83
N GLU A 186 1.63 3.88 25.93
CA GLU A 186 1.77 5.13 25.16
C GLU A 186 1.79 4.79 23.65
N GLY A 187 0.64 4.92 22.98
CA GLY A 187 0.46 4.57 21.56
C GLY A 187 -0.52 3.44 21.25
N PHE A 188 -1.18 2.84 22.26
CA PHE A 188 -2.25 1.84 22.11
C PHE A 188 -3.58 2.35 22.69
N GLU A 189 -3.93 3.60 22.37
CA GLU A 189 -5.25 4.15 22.70
C GLU A 189 -6.33 3.43 21.89
N ILE A 190 -7.32 2.86 22.59
CA ILE A 190 -8.57 2.41 21.97
C ILE A 190 -9.29 3.70 21.53
N PRO A 191 -9.60 3.89 20.23
CA PRO A 191 -10.49 4.96 19.83
C PRO A 191 -11.79 4.79 20.60
N ASP A 192 -12.21 5.82 21.34
CA ASP A 192 -13.34 5.78 22.26
C ASP A 192 -14.48 4.91 21.73
N ALA A 193 -14.85 3.88 22.48
CA ALA A 193 -15.92 2.93 22.12
C ALA A 193 -17.29 3.62 21.91
N ASP A 194 -17.43 4.88 22.31
CA ASP A 194 -18.61 5.72 22.12
C ASP A 194 -18.70 6.37 20.72
N ALA A 195 -17.67 6.26 19.86
CA ALA A 195 -17.72 6.82 18.51
C ALA A 195 -18.47 5.94 17.49
N GLU A 196 -18.58 4.62 17.72
CA GLU A 196 -19.27 3.72 16.79
C GLU A 196 -20.79 3.65 16.99
N ALA A 197 -21.33 4.13 18.11
CA ALA A 197 -22.79 4.14 18.32
C ALA A 197 -23.51 5.28 17.56
N ALA A 198 -22.77 6.24 16.99
CA ALA A 198 -23.34 7.41 16.31
C ALA A 198 -23.59 7.22 14.80
N ASP A 199 -22.94 6.25 14.14
CA ASP A 199 -23.04 6.10 12.67
C ASP A 199 -24.21 5.20 12.22
N ASP A 200 -24.81 4.45 13.14
CA ASP A 200 -25.94 3.54 12.84
C ASP A 200 -27.34 4.21 12.92
N GLN A 201 -27.43 5.52 13.21
CA GLN A 201 -28.73 6.22 13.34
C GLN A 201 -29.11 7.17 12.18
N GLU A 202 -28.29 7.34 11.14
CA GLU A 202 -28.63 8.23 10.02
C GLU A 202 -28.82 7.51 8.66
N THR A 203 -29.57 6.39 8.68
CA THR A 203 -30.21 5.89 7.46
C THR A 203 -31.75 5.94 7.57
N PHE A 204 -32.32 7.10 7.22
CA PHE A 204 -33.63 7.17 6.58
C PHE A 204 -33.72 8.35 5.59
#